data_AF-A4ITU6-F1
#
_entry.id   AF-A4ITU6-F1
#
_cell.length_a   1.000
_cell.length_b   1.000
_cell.length_c   1.000
_cell.angle_alpha   90.00
_cell.angle_beta   90.00
_cell.angle_gamma   90.00
#
_symmetry.space_group_name_H-M   'P 1'
#
loop_
_entity.id
_entity.type
_entity.pdbx_description
1 polymer ?
#
loop_
_entity_poly.entity_id
_entity_poly.type
_entity_poly.pdbx_seq_one_letter_code
_entity_poly.pdbx_strand_id
1 'polypeptide(L)'
;MTGTMYEQIKTVVLTVLVLISITLTFVLWTYYPKYDVLQNDDYIQHVSVSNTQVDTAMVVQPKQMIIHKNGAHYAVTKEEEKNEVLKEIKKWTLDDFENISSSVPAGKFFTFLNGKERLEIIYPDEIPIDIYRLIFTVDDKGLDDLSFDRILVPLEGDDEFPVYFMATDKQKIYKAVASDASLVAIRRLTKETNHFARYFAYPVSETKQLYLPESEVALSSLQYYTDELDVDKFKEALFSDPSFVKKDLIPFGEEYTDGSRLMNVDFLQRTLLYVNPAARASDMSQTKSETHLIQKSINFVNEHGGWTDLYHFVRWSEEDRKIIFRLVVNGYPVFNEYGMSEIVETWGASDLMKYQRPLFRLEIDDRNRTPTTLPSGRDIVKQIEAMKDVRKALVKDIAIGYELIKDPEREKVIRLEPAWFYLYGQTWKKVSVGRESRGGGTNGLE
;
A
#
# COMPACT_ATOMS: atom_id res chain seq x y z
N MET A 1 -5.79 -57.46 76.06
CA MET A 1 -4.78 -57.37 74.99
C MET A 1 -5.39 -56.77 73.74
N THR A 2 -5.78 -55.48 73.76
CA THR A 2 -6.50 -54.83 72.65
C THR A 2 -5.90 -53.48 72.22
N GLY A 3 -4.88 -52.96 72.92
CA GLY A 3 -4.19 -51.71 72.54
C GLY A 3 -3.04 -51.89 71.54
N THR A 4 -2.31 -53.01 71.60
CA THR A 4 -1.09 -53.22 70.80
C THR A 4 -1.37 -53.50 69.32
N MET A 5 -2.48 -54.19 69.00
CA MET A 5 -2.89 -54.41 67.61
C MET A 5 -3.37 -53.12 66.93
N TYR A 6 -4.02 -52.22 67.66
CA TYR A 6 -4.55 -50.98 67.11
C TYR A 6 -3.44 -50.00 66.69
N GLU A 7 -2.40 -49.89 67.52
CA GLU A 7 -1.23 -49.06 67.20
C GLU A 7 -0.37 -49.67 66.07
N GLN A 8 -0.28 -51.00 66.00
CA GLN A 8 0.37 -51.67 64.86
C GLN A 8 -0.40 -51.46 63.55
N ILE A 9 -1.73 -51.53 63.57
CA ILE A 9 -2.57 -51.26 62.39
C ILE A 9 -2.41 -49.80 61.94
N LYS A 10 -2.44 -48.83 62.87
CA LYS A 10 -2.18 -47.42 62.53
C LYS A 10 -0.81 -47.21 61.91
N THR A 11 0.22 -47.85 62.47
CA THR A 11 1.60 -47.73 61.98
C THR A 11 1.73 -48.33 60.58
N VAL A 12 1.10 -49.49 60.34
CA VAL A 12 1.07 -50.13 59.01
C VAL A 12 0.31 -49.26 58.00
N VAL A 13 -0.88 -48.76 58.36
CA VAL A 13 -1.68 -47.89 57.49
C VAL A 13 -0.93 -46.59 57.17
N LEU A 14 -0.28 -45.98 58.16
CA LEU A 14 0.52 -44.78 57.97
C LEU A 14 1.72 -45.04 57.04
N THR A 15 2.41 -46.16 57.24
CA THR A 15 3.56 -46.55 56.40
C THR A 15 3.13 -46.79 54.95
N VAL A 16 1.98 -47.44 54.74
CA VAL A 16 1.40 -47.63 53.41
C VAL A 16 1.02 -46.30 52.77
N LEU A 17 0.42 -45.38 53.53
CA LEU A 17 0.07 -44.04 53.04
C LEU A 17 1.30 -43.23 52.63
N VAL A 18 2.38 -43.30 53.41
CA VAL A 18 3.65 -42.65 53.09
C VAL A 18 4.26 -43.25 51.82
N LEU A 19 4.26 -44.58 51.67
CA LEU A 19 4.76 -45.23 50.46
C LEU A 19 3.93 -44.88 49.22
N ILE A 20 2.59 -44.84 49.34
CA ILE A 20 1.71 -44.40 48.25
C ILE A 20 1.99 -42.95 47.88
N SER A 21 2.17 -42.06 48.86
CA SER A 21 2.48 -40.64 48.63
C SER A 21 3.81 -40.47 47.90
N ILE A 22 4.85 -41.19 48.32
CA ILE A 22 6.16 -41.18 47.64
C ILE A 22 6.04 -41.72 46.21
N THR A 23 5.26 -42.79 46.01
CA THR A 23 5.06 -43.38 44.69
C THR A 23 4.29 -42.44 43.76
N LEU A 24 3.22 -41.80 44.25
CA LEU A 24 2.46 -40.79 43.50
C LEU A 24 3.31 -39.57 43.17
N THR A 25 4.14 -39.13 44.13
CA THR A 25 5.06 -38.01 43.91
C THR A 25 6.10 -38.37 42.85
N PHE A 26 6.67 -39.58 42.92
CA PHE A 26 7.60 -40.07 41.91
C PHE A 26 6.93 -40.20 40.53
N VAL A 27 5.70 -40.72 40.47
CA VAL A 27 4.91 -40.80 39.24
C VAL A 27 4.66 -39.41 38.68
N LEU A 28 4.22 -38.43 39.48
CA LEU A 28 4.01 -37.05 39.00
C LEU A 28 5.31 -36.38 38.54
N TRP A 29 6.44 -36.70 39.16
CA TRP A 29 7.74 -36.13 38.80
C TRP A 29 8.38 -36.79 37.57
N THR A 30 8.05 -38.06 37.29
CA THR A 30 8.45 -38.78 36.08
C THR A 30 7.37 -38.78 34.98
N TYR A 31 6.18 -38.27 35.28
CA TYR A 31 5.12 -38.04 34.32
C TYR A 31 5.45 -36.81 33.51
N TYR A 32 6.18 -37.03 32.42
CA TYR A 32 6.12 -36.13 31.28
C TYR A 32 4.75 -36.38 30.64
N PRO A 33 3.80 -35.43 30.69
CA PRO A 33 2.66 -35.52 29.82
C PRO A 33 3.23 -35.62 28.41
N LYS A 34 3.03 -36.76 27.76
CA LYS A 34 2.74 -36.70 26.34
C LYS A 34 1.45 -35.91 26.28
N TYR A 35 1.60 -34.58 26.22
CA TYR A 35 0.79 -33.87 25.26
C TYR A 35 0.98 -34.73 24.01
N ASP A 36 -0.08 -35.40 23.56
CA ASP A 36 -0.28 -35.38 22.13
C ASP A 36 -0.11 -33.90 21.82
N VAL A 37 1.07 -33.56 21.29
CA VAL A 37 1.20 -32.39 20.46
C VAL A 37 -0.02 -32.59 19.58
N LEU A 38 -1.08 -31.79 19.81
CA LEU A 38 -2.10 -31.56 18.80
C LEU A 38 -1.27 -31.49 17.55
N GLN A 39 -1.32 -32.55 16.72
CA GLN A 39 -0.32 -32.81 15.69
C GLN A 39 -0.11 -31.45 15.07
N ASN A 40 1.07 -30.86 15.32
CA ASN A 40 1.36 -29.49 14.92
C ASN A 40 0.93 -29.47 13.48
N ASP A 41 -0.09 -28.64 13.21
CA ASP A 41 -0.92 -28.66 12.02
C ASP A 41 -0.09 -29.22 10.88
N ASP A 42 -0.53 -30.36 10.32
CA ASP A 42 -0.06 -30.86 9.05
C ASP A 42 0.20 -29.63 8.20
N TYR A 43 1.50 -29.35 8.03
CA TYR A 43 2.08 -28.18 7.42
C TYR A 43 1.02 -27.51 6.57
N ILE A 44 0.29 -26.50 7.10
CA ILE A 44 -0.81 -25.87 6.36
C ILE A 44 -0.15 -25.51 5.06
N GLN A 45 -0.47 -26.26 4.00
CA GLN A 45 0.06 -26.01 2.68
C GLN A 45 -0.28 -24.55 2.51
N HIS A 46 0.74 -23.68 2.47
CA HIS A 46 0.47 -22.28 2.21
C HIS A 46 -0.12 -22.30 0.82
N VAL A 47 -1.45 -22.21 0.75
CA VAL A 47 -2.18 -22.21 -0.51
C VAL A 47 -1.87 -20.86 -1.11
N SER A 48 -0.78 -20.85 -1.85
CA SER A 48 -0.24 -19.64 -2.43
C SER A 48 -1.03 -19.35 -3.70
N VAL A 49 -1.74 -18.23 -3.70
CA VAL A 49 -2.38 -17.67 -4.90
C VAL A 49 -1.31 -17.36 -5.96
N SER A 50 -0.18 -16.80 -5.52
CA SER A 50 1.08 -16.61 -6.25
C SER A 50 2.26 -17.00 -5.35
N ASN A 51 3.43 -17.32 -5.90
CA ASN A 51 4.64 -17.64 -5.10
C ASN A 51 5.45 -16.38 -4.72
N THR A 52 4.83 -15.20 -4.76
CA THR A 52 5.51 -13.92 -4.56
C THR A 52 5.20 -13.36 -3.18
N GLN A 53 6.25 -13.23 -2.36
CA GLN A 53 6.25 -12.36 -1.19
C GLN A 53 7.00 -11.08 -1.54
N VAL A 54 6.43 -9.94 -1.16
CA VAL A 54 7.01 -8.62 -1.40
C VAL A 54 7.39 -7.98 -0.08
N ASP A 55 8.51 -7.28 -0.11
CA ASP A 55 8.96 -6.46 1.01
C ASP A 55 8.17 -5.14 1.05
N THR A 56 8.05 -4.53 2.23
CA THR A 56 7.34 -3.27 2.44
C THR A 56 7.89 -2.17 1.55
N ALA A 57 9.21 -2.16 1.39
CA ALA A 57 9.92 -1.21 0.54
C ALA A 57 9.79 -1.48 -0.97
N MET A 58 9.07 -2.52 -1.39
CA MET A 58 8.63 -2.75 -2.77
C MET A 58 7.22 -2.21 -3.00
N VAL A 59 6.34 -2.25 -1.98
CA VAL A 59 4.93 -1.81 -2.08
C VAL A 59 4.79 -0.33 -1.76
N VAL A 60 5.46 0.15 -0.72
CA VAL A 60 5.43 1.55 -0.28
C VAL A 60 6.49 2.34 -1.05
N GLN A 61 6.16 2.70 -2.30
CA GLN A 61 7.00 3.51 -3.17
C GLN A 61 6.62 4.99 -3.15
N PRO A 62 7.57 5.90 -3.39
CA PRO A 62 7.25 7.26 -3.78
C PRO A 62 6.45 7.26 -5.08
N LYS A 63 5.42 8.11 -5.16
CA LYS A 63 4.70 8.35 -6.41
C LYS A 63 5.51 9.20 -7.39
N GLN A 64 6.33 10.12 -6.89
CA GLN A 64 7.12 11.04 -7.70
C GLN A 64 8.45 11.39 -7.01
N MET A 65 9.47 11.67 -7.82
CA MET A 65 10.73 12.26 -7.39
C MET A 65 11.02 13.48 -8.24
N ILE A 66 11.19 14.63 -7.59
CA ILE A 66 11.37 15.92 -8.24
C ILE A 66 12.72 16.49 -7.85
N ILE A 67 13.54 16.83 -8.83
CA ILE A 67 14.77 17.59 -8.63
C ILE A 67 14.43 19.07 -8.79
N HIS A 68 14.66 19.84 -7.74
CA HIS A 68 14.58 21.29 -7.72
C HIS A 68 15.93 21.86 -8.07
N LYS A 69 16.03 22.66 -9.13
CA LYS A 69 17.29 23.28 -9.53
C LYS A 69 17.05 24.61 -10.22
N ASN A 70 17.69 25.68 -9.72
CA ASN A 70 17.60 27.02 -10.30
C ASN A 70 16.16 27.53 -10.53
N GLY A 71 15.23 27.19 -9.64
CA GLY A 71 13.82 27.55 -9.75
C GLY A 71 12.99 26.72 -10.75
N ALA A 72 13.59 25.71 -11.38
CA ALA A 72 12.90 24.73 -12.22
C ALA A 72 12.73 23.39 -11.49
N HIS A 73 11.73 22.62 -11.93
CA HIS A 73 11.41 21.29 -11.40
C HIS A 73 11.57 20.23 -12.50
N TYR A 74 12.25 19.15 -12.17
CA TYR A 74 12.54 18.06 -13.10
C TYR A 74 12.10 16.73 -12.49
N ALA A 75 11.21 16.01 -13.16
CA ALA A 75 10.78 14.72 -12.65
C ALA A 75 11.76 13.61 -13.07
N VAL A 76 12.15 12.76 -12.12
CA VAL A 76 12.89 11.52 -12.41
C VAL A 76 11.85 10.49 -12.87
N THR A 77 11.68 10.34 -14.18
CA THR A 77 10.61 9.52 -14.75
C THR A 77 11.01 8.07 -15.01
N LYS A 78 12.30 7.78 -15.21
CA LYS A 78 12.76 6.41 -15.48
C LYS A 78 12.87 5.59 -14.20
N GLU A 79 12.39 4.36 -14.26
CA GLU A 79 12.33 3.47 -13.10
C GLU A 79 13.73 3.08 -12.59
N GLU A 80 14.70 2.91 -13.50
CA GLU A 80 16.08 2.57 -13.16
C GLU A 80 16.75 3.67 -12.33
N GLU A 81 16.52 4.94 -12.71
CA GLU A 81 17.07 6.11 -12.02
C GLU A 81 16.42 6.32 -10.64
N LYS A 82 15.10 6.14 -10.54
CA LYS A 82 14.39 6.16 -9.24
C LYS A 82 14.90 5.05 -8.31
N ASN A 83 15.04 3.84 -8.83
CA ASN A 83 15.49 2.68 -8.07
C ASN A 83 16.93 2.84 -7.59
N GLU A 84 17.80 3.46 -8.38
CA GLU A 84 19.17 3.77 -7.96
C GLU A 84 19.19 4.74 -6.77
N VAL A 85 18.39 5.81 -6.84
CA VAL A 85 18.26 6.78 -5.72
C VAL A 85 17.71 6.11 -4.47
N LEU A 86 16.64 5.32 -4.59
CA LEU A 86 16.05 4.64 -3.45
C LEU A 86 16.99 3.62 -2.83
N LYS A 87 17.72 2.85 -3.64
CA LYS A 87 18.74 1.93 -3.14
C LYS A 87 19.86 2.64 -2.40
N GLU A 88 20.18 3.87 -2.78
CA GLU A 88 21.18 4.67 -2.08
C GLU A 88 20.65 5.17 -0.74
N ILE A 89 19.46 5.81 -0.72
CA ILE A 89 18.85 6.36 0.50
C ILE A 89 18.55 5.26 1.53
N LYS A 90 18.20 4.04 1.09
CA LYS A 90 18.01 2.87 1.96
C LYS A 90 19.23 2.48 2.79
N LYS A 91 20.43 2.90 2.41
CA LYS A 91 21.66 2.61 3.16
C LYS A 91 21.90 3.60 4.29
N TRP A 92 21.23 4.75 4.28
CA TRP A 92 21.48 5.83 5.22
C TRP A 92 20.91 5.45 6.59
N THR A 93 21.62 5.87 7.63
CA THR A 93 21.11 5.82 8.99
C THR A 93 20.62 7.22 9.35
N LEU A 94 19.33 7.32 9.69
CA LEU A 94 18.66 8.57 10.01
C LEU A 94 18.50 8.70 11.52
N ASP A 95 19.06 9.75 12.09
CA ASP A 95 19.04 10.06 13.52
C ASP A 95 18.74 11.55 13.78
N ASP A 96 18.76 11.95 15.06
CA ASP A 96 18.62 13.34 15.53
C ASP A 96 17.43 14.10 14.92
N PHE A 97 16.23 13.51 14.99
CA PHE A 97 15.02 14.11 14.47
C PHE A 97 14.56 15.30 15.34
N GLU A 98 14.69 16.50 14.78
CA GLU A 98 14.27 17.74 15.39
C GLU A 98 13.04 18.33 14.69
N ASN A 99 12.01 18.69 15.46
CA ASN A 99 10.87 19.44 14.92
C ASN A 99 11.26 20.90 14.70
N ILE A 100 11.49 21.27 13.44
CA ILE A 100 11.88 22.62 13.03
C ILE A 100 10.70 23.42 12.44
N SER A 101 9.46 22.97 12.63
CA SER A 101 8.28 23.59 12.02
C SER A 101 8.14 25.08 12.37
N SER A 102 8.51 25.46 13.60
CA SER A 102 8.49 26.85 14.08
C SER A 102 9.53 27.75 13.40
N SER A 103 10.58 27.17 12.79
CA SER A 103 11.61 27.93 12.07
C SER A 103 11.14 28.43 10.71
N VAL A 104 10.06 27.85 10.15
CA VAL A 104 9.48 28.25 8.86
C VAL A 104 8.32 29.23 9.10
N PRO A 105 8.44 30.50 8.70
CA PRO A 105 7.36 31.46 8.89
C PRO A 105 6.07 31.06 8.15
N ALA A 106 4.93 31.46 8.70
CA ALA A 106 3.64 31.33 8.03
C ALA A 106 3.69 31.93 6.61
N GLY A 107 3.16 31.21 5.62
CA GLY A 107 3.20 31.62 4.21
C GLY A 107 4.56 31.42 3.52
N LYS A 108 5.58 30.91 4.21
CA LYS A 108 6.90 30.58 3.61
C LYS A 108 7.12 29.09 3.40
N PHE A 109 6.09 28.25 3.57
CA PHE A 109 6.17 26.80 3.40
C PHE A 109 6.70 26.41 2.01
N PHE A 110 6.16 27.00 0.93
CA PHE A 110 6.67 26.75 -0.42
C PHE A 110 8.08 27.31 -0.66
N THR A 111 8.48 28.37 0.04
CA THR A 111 9.86 28.87 -0.04
C THR A 111 10.83 27.87 0.57
N PHE A 112 10.44 27.23 1.68
CA PHE A 112 11.20 26.12 2.25
C PHE A 112 11.22 24.91 1.30
N LEU A 113 10.05 24.47 0.80
CA LEU A 113 9.91 23.31 -0.09
C LEU A 113 10.72 23.48 -1.39
N ASN A 114 10.62 24.63 -2.05
CA ASN A 114 11.29 24.95 -3.30
C ASN A 114 12.69 25.53 -3.11
N GLY A 115 13.33 25.30 -1.95
CA GLY A 115 14.65 25.85 -1.67
C GLY A 115 15.72 25.39 -2.67
N LYS A 116 16.93 25.94 -2.54
CA LYS A 116 18.03 25.67 -3.48
C LYS A 116 18.40 24.18 -3.52
N GLU A 117 18.88 23.78 -4.71
CA GLU A 117 19.20 22.43 -5.18
C GLU A 117 18.89 21.28 -4.22
N ARG A 118 17.80 20.57 -4.47
CA ARG A 118 17.36 19.44 -3.63
C ARG A 118 16.59 18.40 -4.43
N LEU A 119 16.63 17.18 -3.94
CA LEU A 119 15.70 16.13 -4.34
C LEU A 119 14.50 16.15 -3.39
N GLU A 120 13.30 16.13 -3.95
CA GLU A 120 12.05 15.93 -3.26
C GLU A 120 11.48 14.55 -3.63
N ILE A 121 11.16 13.74 -2.63
CA ILE A 121 10.56 12.41 -2.76
C ILE A 121 9.15 12.51 -2.19
N ILE A 122 8.16 12.23 -3.03
CA ILE A 122 6.74 12.44 -2.71
C ILE A 122 6.05 11.09 -2.63
N TYR A 123 5.45 10.79 -1.49
CA TYR A 123 4.63 9.60 -1.28
C TYR A 123 3.17 9.87 -1.66
N PRO A 124 2.39 8.82 -1.98
CA PRO A 124 1.00 8.98 -2.37
C PRO A 124 0.08 9.41 -1.22
N ASP A 125 0.49 9.18 0.03
CA ASP A 125 -0.22 9.55 1.26
C ASP A 125 0.78 9.80 2.41
N GLU A 126 0.31 10.30 3.56
CA GLU A 126 1.15 10.42 4.77
C GLU A 126 1.54 9.02 5.27
N ILE A 127 2.83 8.68 5.26
CA ILE A 127 3.36 7.40 5.72
C ILE A 127 3.80 7.53 7.19
N PRO A 128 3.31 6.67 8.10
CA PRO A 128 3.79 6.68 9.48
C PRO A 128 5.27 6.35 9.62
N ILE A 129 5.94 6.93 10.62
CA ILE A 129 7.38 6.71 10.85
C ILE A 129 7.73 5.23 11.04
N ASP A 130 6.82 4.43 11.59
CA ASP A 130 7.04 2.99 11.79
C ASP A 130 7.11 2.23 10.46
N ILE A 131 6.43 2.71 9.42
CA ILE A 131 6.58 2.15 8.07
C ILE A 131 7.90 2.61 7.45
N TYR A 132 8.33 3.85 7.70
CA TYR A 132 9.67 4.30 7.29
C TYR A 132 10.79 3.49 7.96
N ARG A 133 10.65 3.10 9.24
CA ARG A 133 11.58 2.21 9.95
C ARG A 133 11.72 0.81 9.33
N LEU A 134 10.74 0.37 8.52
CA LEU A 134 10.81 -0.88 7.77
C LEU A 134 11.48 -0.72 6.40
N ILE A 135 11.66 0.52 5.95
CA ILE A 135 12.23 0.86 4.63
C ILE A 135 13.66 1.41 4.77
N PHE A 136 13.90 2.21 5.82
CA PHE A 136 15.13 2.93 6.13
C PHE A 136 15.61 2.58 7.54
N THR A 137 16.91 2.74 7.79
CA THR A 137 17.44 2.65 9.15
C THR A 137 17.16 3.97 9.88
N VAL A 138 16.25 3.96 10.86
CA VAL A 138 15.93 5.12 11.70
C VAL A 138 16.30 4.80 13.14
N ASP A 139 17.34 5.45 13.67
CA ASP A 139 17.86 5.23 15.04
C ASP A 139 17.56 6.41 15.95
N ASP A 140 16.26 6.69 16.13
CA ASP A 140 15.80 7.73 17.04
C ASP A 140 14.49 7.35 17.74
N LYS A 141 14.26 7.95 18.90
CA LYS A 141 13.16 7.66 19.83
C LYS A 141 12.19 8.84 19.89
N GLY A 142 10.95 8.58 20.33
CA GLY A 142 9.94 9.63 20.52
C GLY A 142 9.37 10.19 19.21
N LEU A 143 9.50 9.44 18.11
CA LEU A 143 8.89 9.75 16.82
C LEU A 143 7.50 9.12 16.65
N ASP A 144 6.99 8.47 17.70
CA ASP A 144 5.71 7.78 17.68
C ASP A 144 4.59 8.77 17.29
N ASP A 145 3.58 8.27 16.57
CA ASP A 145 2.46 9.05 16.02
C ASP A 145 2.84 10.13 14.97
N LEU A 146 4.07 10.12 14.46
CA LEU A 146 4.47 10.94 13.33
C LEU A 146 4.21 10.25 12.00
N SER A 147 3.79 11.02 11.01
CA SER A 147 3.57 10.57 9.63
C SER A 147 3.97 11.67 8.67
N PHE A 148 4.54 11.29 7.52
CA PHE A 148 5.12 12.22 6.55
C PHE A 148 4.73 11.82 5.14
N ASP A 149 4.43 12.78 4.28
CA ASP A 149 4.11 12.55 2.87
C ASP A 149 5.29 12.88 1.95
N ARG A 150 6.36 13.50 2.47
CA ARG A 150 7.52 13.93 1.68
C ARG A 150 8.83 13.77 2.44
N ILE A 151 9.88 13.45 1.68
CA ILE A 151 11.28 13.50 2.12
C ILE A 151 12.03 14.48 1.22
N LEU A 152 12.74 15.44 1.80
CA LEU A 152 13.62 16.35 1.08
C LEU A 152 15.07 16.06 1.41
N VAL A 153 15.89 15.97 0.37
CA VAL A 153 17.34 15.78 0.45
C VAL A 153 18.02 16.96 -0.22
N PRO A 154 18.56 17.92 0.53
CA PRO A 154 19.42 18.99 0.01
C PRO A 154 20.67 18.42 -0.67
N LEU A 155 21.11 19.07 -1.74
CA LEU A 155 22.28 18.65 -2.52
C LEU A 155 23.51 19.53 -2.28
N GLU A 156 23.28 20.70 -1.67
CA GLU A 156 24.29 21.66 -1.23
C GLU A 156 24.50 21.54 0.29
N GLY A 157 25.76 21.61 0.75
CA GLY A 157 26.18 21.47 2.15
C GLY A 157 27.23 20.37 2.34
N ASP A 158 28.11 20.52 3.35
CA ASP A 158 29.12 19.53 3.76
C ASP A 158 29.03 19.23 5.27
N ASP A 159 29.62 18.08 5.62
CA ASP A 159 29.81 17.37 6.90
C ASP A 159 28.60 16.73 7.59
N GLU A 160 27.42 17.37 7.58
CA GLU A 160 26.17 16.74 8.04
C GLU A 160 25.19 16.70 6.88
N PHE A 161 24.62 15.53 6.57
CA PHE A 161 23.64 15.38 5.49
C PHE A 161 22.22 15.56 6.07
N PRO A 162 21.64 16.78 6.12
CA PRO A 162 20.29 16.95 6.63
C PRO A 162 19.28 16.29 5.69
N VAL A 163 18.29 15.62 6.27
CA VAL A 163 17.14 15.08 5.54
C VAL A 163 15.88 15.64 6.21
N TYR A 164 14.95 16.16 5.42
CA TYR A 164 13.72 16.73 5.97
C TYR A 164 12.52 15.83 5.68
N PHE A 165 11.82 15.45 6.74
CA PHE A 165 10.54 14.75 6.67
C PHE A 165 9.41 15.75 6.86
N MET A 166 8.43 15.76 5.96
CA MET A 166 7.35 16.75 5.97
C MET A 166 5.99 16.09 6.01
N ALA A 167 5.09 16.66 6.82
CA ALA A 167 3.67 16.37 6.80
C ALA A 167 2.96 17.61 6.27
N THR A 168 2.71 17.62 4.95
CA THR A 168 2.27 18.82 4.22
C THR A 168 0.93 19.37 4.72
N ASP A 169 -0.03 18.50 5.02
CA ASP A 169 -1.36 18.91 5.48
C ASP A 169 -1.33 19.42 6.94
N LYS A 170 -0.40 18.91 7.76
CA LYS A 170 -0.18 19.31 9.16
C LYS A 170 0.83 20.45 9.34
N GLN A 171 1.45 20.94 8.26
CA GLN A 171 2.54 21.93 8.27
C GLN A 171 3.73 21.54 9.17
N LYS A 172 3.97 20.24 9.35
CA LYS A 172 5.09 19.78 10.20
C LYS A 172 6.32 19.49 9.35
N ILE A 173 7.48 19.89 9.86
CA ILE A 173 8.79 19.65 9.26
C ILE A 173 9.71 19.15 10.35
N TYR A 174 10.27 17.97 10.12
CA TYR A 174 11.27 17.35 10.97
C TYR A 174 12.58 17.27 10.21
N LYS A 175 13.66 17.75 10.81
CA LYS A 175 15.02 17.61 10.29
C LYS A 175 15.64 16.40 10.96
N ALA A 176 16.14 15.46 10.18
CA ALA A 176 17.01 14.38 10.63
C ALA A 176 18.43 14.61 10.08
N VAL A 177 19.41 13.94 10.66
CA VAL A 177 20.76 13.84 10.12
C VAL A 177 20.93 12.45 9.51
N ALA A 178 21.52 12.38 8.32
CA ALA A 178 21.84 11.12 7.66
C ALA A 178 23.34 10.82 7.82
N SER A 179 23.64 9.71 8.48
CA SER A 179 24.97 9.11 8.51
C SER A 179 25.09 7.99 7.45
N ASP A 180 26.32 7.60 7.14
CA ASP A 180 26.66 6.67 6.04
C ASP A 180 26.14 7.08 4.66
N ALA A 181 25.79 8.37 4.50
CA ALA A 181 25.15 8.87 3.31
C ALA A 181 26.15 9.21 2.20
N SER A 182 25.77 8.88 0.96
CA SER A 182 26.47 9.32 -0.24
C SER A 182 25.51 10.00 -1.21
N LEU A 183 25.83 11.25 -1.55
CA LEU A 183 25.07 12.01 -2.52
C LEU A 183 25.50 11.75 -3.97
N VAL A 184 26.39 10.79 -4.24
CA VAL A 184 26.97 10.57 -5.59
C VAL A 184 25.89 10.28 -6.63
N ALA A 185 24.97 9.34 -6.35
CA ALA A 185 23.90 8.98 -7.27
C ALA A 185 22.96 10.18 -7.54
N ILE A 186 22.57 10.90 -6.48
CA ILE A 186 21.63 12.02 -6.58
C ILE A 186 22.27 13.23 -7.28
N ARG A 187 23.56 13.53 -6.99
CA ARG A 187 24.33 14.58 -7.66
C ARG A 187 24.54 14.28 -9.14
N ARG A 188 24.70 13.00 -9.53
CA ARG A 188 24.77 12.60 -10.94
C ARG A 188 23.48 12.94 -11.68
N LEU A 189 22.31 12.54 -11.14
CA LEU A 189 21.03 12.89 -11.74
C LEU A 189 20.86 14.41 -11.87
N THR A 190 21.31 15.16 -10.88
CA THR A 190 21.23 16.64 -10.88
C THR A 190 22.06 17.29 -11.98
N LYS A 191 23.20 16.68 -12.35
CA LYS A 191 24.04 17.11 -13.49
C LYS A 191 23.39 16.78 -14.83
N GLU A 192 22.60 15.71 -14.89
CA GLU A 192 21.94 15.21 -16.09
C GLU A 192 20.48 15.72 -16.24
N THR A 193 20.08 16.73 -15.46
CA THR A 193 18.73 17.31 -15.44
C THR A 193 18.18 17.73 -16.80
N ASN A 194 19.05 18.03 -17.77
CA ASN A 194 18.66 18.36 -19.15
C ASN A 194 17.94 17.20 -19.87
N HIS A 195 18.09 15.95 -19.41
CA HIS A 195 17.42 14.78 -19.97
C HIS A 195 16.06 14.49 -19.29
N PHE A 196 15.73 15.19 -18.22
CA PHE A 196 14.47 15.01 -17.50
C PHE A 196 13.39 15.94 -18.01
N ALA A 197 12.15 15.43 -17.99
CA ALA A 197 10.99 16.22 -18.31
C ALA A 197 10.83 17.36 -17.29
N ARG A 198 10.58 18.58 -17.81
CA ARG A 198 10.27 19.74 -16.98
C ARG A 198 8.86 19.67 -16.46
N TYR A 199 8.71 20.01 -15.18
CA TYR A 199 7.45 20.05 -14.47
C TYR A 199 7.23 21.46 -13.93
N PHE A 200 5.96 21.84 -13.76
CA PHE A 200 5.57 23.06 -13.06
C PHE A 200 4.85 22.71 -11.75
N ALA A 201 5.01 23.56 -10.75
CA ALA A 201 4.26 23.46 -9.51
C ALA A 201 2.86 24.06 -9.69
N TYR A 202 1.85 23.31 -9.28
CA TYR A 202 0.45 23.72 -9.23
C TYR A 202 -0.03 23.72 -7.77
N PRO A 203 -0.07 24.90 -7.11
CA PRO A 203 -0.56 25.01 -5.74
C PRO A 203 -2.07 24.71 -5.66
N VAL A 204 -2.44 23.78 -4.78
CA VAL A 204 -3.84 23.42 -4.47
C VAL A 204 -4.27 23.90 -3.08
N SER A 205 -3.32 24.20 -2.20
CA SER A 205 -3.52 24.88 -0.91
C SER A 205 -2.31 25.78 -0.60
N GLU A 206 -2.31 26.40 0.59
CA GLU A 206 -1.15 27.18 1.10
C GLU A 206 0.11 26.33 1.37
N THR A 207 -0.04 25.01 1.44
CA THR A 207 1.03 24.08 1.81
C THR A 207 1.27 23.00 0.77
N LYS A 208 0.24 22.67 -0.03
CA LYS A 208 0.28 21.57 -0.98
C LYS A 208 0.35 22.08 -2.40
N GLN A 209 1.37 21.62 -3.11
CA GLN A 209 1.52 21.78 -4.56
C GLN A 209 1.71 20.42 -5.23
N LEU A 210 1.16 20.32 -6.44
CA LEU A 210 1.29 19.16 -7.33
C LEU A 210 2.28 19.49 -8.43
N TYR A 211 3.07 18.50 -8.88
CA TYR A 211 3.97 18.70 -10.00
C TYR A 211 3.43 18.01 -11.24
N LEU A 212 3.28 18.78 -12.31
CA LEU A 212 2.70 18.33 -13.57
C LEU A 212 3.64 18.67 -14.73
N PRO A 213 3.70 17.83 -15.77
CA PRO A 213 4.59 18.03 -16.92
C PRO A 213 4.22 19.32 -17.66
N GLU A 214 5.24 20.10 -18.04
CA GLU A 214 5.05 21.34 -18.81
C GLU A 214 4.64 21.08 -20.27
N SER A 215 5.02 19.91 -20.79
CA SER A 215 4.80 19.50 -22.18
C SER A 215 3.85 18.31 -22.28
N GLU A 216 3.39 18.03 -23.50
CA GLU A 216 2.67 16.80 -23.83
C GLU A 216 3.49 15.56 -23.49
N VAL A 217 2.80 14.48 -23.09
CA VAL A 217 3.42 13.21 -22.70
C VAL A 217 2.98 12.13 -23.67
N ALA A 218 3.94 11.45 -24.31
CA ALA A 218 3.66 10.32 -25.17
C ALA A 218 3.67 9.01 -24.37
N LEU A 219 2.55 8.28 -24.40
CA LEU A 219 2.40 6.95 -23.81
C LEU A 219 1.69 6.03 -24.78
N SER A 220 2.07 4.76 -24.80
CA SER A 220 1.38 3.79 -25.64
C SER A 220 0.21 3.16 -24.90
N SER A 221 -0.92 2.98 -25.59
CA SER A 221 -1.92 2.01 -25.16
C SER A 221 -1.31 0.61 -25.14
N LEU A 222 -1.71 -0.20 -24.17
CA LEU A 222 -1.24 -1.58 -24.02
C LEU A 222 -2.44 -2.51 -24.07
N GLN A 223 -2.20 -3.74 -24.51
CA GLN A 223 -3.20 -4.79 -24.47
C GLN A 223 -2.59 -6.01 -23.80
N TYR A 224 -3.34 -6.66 -22.93
CA TYR A 224 -2.89 -7.85 -22.21
C TYR A 224 -3.90 -8.98 -22.37
N TYR A 225 -3.38 -10.20 -22.50
CA TYR A 225 -4.13 -11.39 -22.15
C TYR A 225 -4.04 -11.62 -20.65
N THR A 226 -5.17 -11.92 -20.04
CA THR A 226 -5.28 -12.17 -18.61
C THR A 226 -5.42 -13.65 -18.32
N ASP A 227 -4.76 -14.08 -17.24
CA ASP A 227 -4.97 -15.38 -16.63
C ASP A 227 -5.92 -15.25 -15.43
N GLU A 228 -6.81 -16.20 -15.25
CA GLU A 228 -7.78 -16.20 -14.15
C GLU A 228 -7.18 -16.83 -12.91
N LEU A 229 -7.50 -16.26 -11.76
CA LEU A 229 -7.03 -16.78 -10.49
C LEU A 229 -8.00 -17.83 -9.96
N ASP A 230 -7.44 -18.89 -9.41
CA ASP A 230 -8.21 -19.97 -8.80
C ASP A 230 -8.93 -19.47 -7.52
N VAL A 231 -10.26 -19.42 -7.59
CA VAL A 231 -11.12 -18.99 -6.49
C VAL A 231 -11.01 -19.91 -5.28
N ASP A 232 -10.79 -21.22 -5.49
CA ASP A 232 -10.70 -22.17 -4.39
C ASP A 232 -9.48 -21.91 -3.50
N LYS A 233 -8.40 -21.36 -4.07
CA LYS A 233 -7.24 -20.91 -3.29
C LYS A 233 -7.58 -19.77 -2.34
N PHE A 234 -8.44 -18.84 -2.74
CA PHE A 234 -8.89 -17.76 -1.86
C PHE A 234 -9.85 -18.27 -0.80
N LYS A 235 -10.72 -19.23 -1.13
CA LYS A 235 -11.53 -19.92 -0.12
C LYS A 235 -10.63 -20.56 0.95
N GLU A 236 -9.57 -21.24 0.53
CA GLU A 236 -8.62 -21.89 1.43
C GLU A 236 -7.82 -20.87 2.28
N ALA A 237 -7.50 -19.70 1.72
CA ALA A 237 -6.74 -18.66 2.41
C ALA A 237 -7.59 -17.76 3.34
N LEU A 238 -8.86 -17.50 3.02
CA LEU A 238 -9.66 -16.46 3.68
C LEU A 238 -10.64 -17.00 4.74
N PHE A 239 -10.94 -18.30 4.71
CA PHE A 239 -11.80 -18.95 5.69
C PHE A 239 -10.97 -19.74 6.69
N SER A 240 -11.31 -19.63 7.98
CA SER A 240 -10.58 -20.30 9.06
C SER A 240 -10.67 -21.83 8.97
N ASP A 241 -11.79 -22.35 8.48
CA ASP A 241 -11.96 -23.77 8.17
C ASP A 241 -12.67 -23.92 6.82
N PRO A 242 -11.91 -24.10 5.72
CA PRO A 242 -12.47 -24.22 4.37
C PRO A 242 -13.40 -25.41 4.17
N SER A 243 -13.35 -26.44 5.04
CA SER A 243 -14.14 -27.67 4.89
C SER A 243 -15.64 -27.47 5.16
N PHE A 244 -15.99 -26.46 5.96
CA PHE A 244 -17.38 -26.08 6.25
C PHE A 244 -17.94 -25.02 5.29
N VAL A 245 -17.12 -24.53 4.36
CA VAL A 245 -17.56 -23.50 3.41
C VAL A 245 -18.48 -24.11 2.37
N LYS A 246 -19.69 -23.60 2.31
CA LYS A 246 -20.66 -23.92 1.25
C LYS A 246 -20.45 -22.99 0.07
N LYS A 247 -20.69 -23.54 -1.12
CA LYS A 247 -20.65 -22.81 -2.39
C LYS A 247 -22.05 -22.82 -3.01
N ASP A 248 -22.53 -21.64 -3.34
CA ASP A 248 -23.78 -21.42 -4.07
C ASP A 248 -23.49 -20.67 -5.38
N LEU A 249 -24.21 -21.03 -6.45
CA LEU A 249 -24.13 -20.34 -7.72
C LEU A 249 -25.16 -19.22 -7.76
N ILE A 250 -24.71 -18.00 -8.07
CA ILE A 250 -25.56 -16.82 -8.22
C ILE A 250 -25.51 -16.33 -9.68
N PRO A 251 -26.46 -15.50 -10.12
CA PRO A 251 -26.40 -14.92 -11.46
C PRO A 251 -25.07 -14.18 -11.66
N PHE A 252 -24.28 -14.62 -12.64
CA PHE A 252 -22.98 -14.05 -13.01
C PHE A 252 -21.92 -14.12 -11.89
N GLY A 253 -21.98 -15.13 -11.02
CA GLY A 253 -21.00 -15.27 -9.96
C GLY A 253 -21.14 -16.52 -9.09
N GLU A 254 -20.34 -16.55 -8.03
CA GLU A 254 -20.35 -17.60 -7.01
C GLU A 254 -20.32 -16.96 -5.62
N GLU A 255 -21.01 -17.59 -4.67
CA GLU A 255 -21.04 -17.19 -3.28
C GLU A 255 -20.49 -18.32 -2.42
N TYR A 256 -19.60 -17.98 -1.49
CA TYR A 256 -18.97 -18.90 -0.56
C TYR A 256 -19.24 -18.42 0.87
N THR A 257 -19.71 -19.31 1.75
CA THR A 257 -20.01 -18.95 3.14
C THR A 257 -19.83 -20.09 4.14
N ASP A 258 -19.35 -19.76 5.33
CA ASP A 258 -19.34 -20.64 6.52
C ASP A 258 -20.52 -20.32 7.48
N GLY A 259 -21.47 -19.48 7.05
CA GLY A 259 -22.59 -18.96 7.85
C GLY A 259 -22.28 -17.69 8.64
N SER A 260 -21.01 -17.33 8.82
CA SER A 260 -20.56 -16.12 9.54
C SER A 260 -19.81 -15.14 8.65
N ARG A 261 -19.12 -15.64 7.62
CA ARG A 261 -18.33 -14.91 6.63
C ARG A 261 -18.88 -15.16 5.24
N LEU A 262 -18.62 -14.22 4.35
CA LEU A 262 -19.08 -14.27 2.97
C LEU A 262 -17.91 -13.98 2.03
N MET A 263 -17.79 -14.73 0.95
CA MET A 263 -16.91 -14.42 -0.16
C MET A 263 -17.70 -14.51 -1.47
N ASN A 264 -17.84 -13.38 -2.15
CA ASN A 264 -18.54 -13.24 -3.41
C ASN A 264 -17.55 -13.10 -4.55
N VAL A 265 -17.80 -13.85 -5.62
CA VAL A 265 -17.07 -13.79 -6.88
C VAL A 265 -18.00 -13.21 -7.93
N ASP A 266 -17.63 -12.07 -8.48
CA ASP A 266 -18.35 -11.43 -9.59
C ASP A 266 -17.61 -11.76 -10.89
N PHE A 267 -18.21 -12.56 -11.76
CA PHE A 267 -17.62 -12.92 -13.05
C PHE A 267 -17.65 -11.77 -14.05
N LEU A 268 -18.65 -10.88 -13.97
CA LEU A 268 -18.76 -9.73 -14.87
C LEU A 268 -17.66 -8.73 -14.57
N GLN A 269 -17.46 -8.36 -13.30
CA GLN A 269 -16.42 -7.44 -12.87
C GLN A 269 -15.06 -8.12 -12.65
N ARG A 270 -15.04 -9.45 -12.61
CA ARG A 270 -13.83 -10.26 -12.37
C ARG A 270 -13.15 -9.87 -11.06
N THR A 271 -13.96 -9.73 -10.01
CA THR A 271 -13.51 -9.31 -8.68
C THR A 271 -14.00 -10.28 -7.61
N LEU A 272 -13.20 -10.40 -6.55
CA LEU A 272 -13.55 -11.10 -5.32
C LEU A 272 -13.83 -10.07 -4.23
N LEU A 273 -14.88 -10.30 -3.45
CA LEU A 273 -15.22 -9.55 -2.25
C LEU A 273 -15.45 -10.50 -1.08
N TYR A 274 -14.57 -10.46 -0.09
CA TYR A 274 -14.73 -11.13 1.19
C TYR A 274 -15.21 -10.15 2.26
N VAL A 275 -16.11 -10.61 3.14
CA VAL A 275 -16.68 -9.85 4.26
C VAL A 275 -16.80 -10.73 5.50
N ASN A 276 -16.28 -10.21 6.62
CA ASN A 276 -16.46 -10.76 7.97
C ASN A 276 -17.16 -9.71 8.85
N PRO A 277 -18.50 -9.79 9.01
CA PRO A 277 -19.27 -8.83 9.80
C PRO A 277 -18.88 -8.80 11.29
N ALA A 278 -18.41 -9.92 11.84
CA ALA A 278 -18.07 -10.02 13.27
C ALA A 278 -16.85 -9.16 13.64
N ALA A 279 -15.96 -8.87 12.68
CA ALA A 279 -14.78 -8.04 12.89
C ALA A 279 -15.11 -6.59 13.32
N ARG A 280 -16.34 -6.11 13.07
CA ARG A 280 -16.80 -4.75 13.42
C ARG A 280 -16.98 -4.54 14.94
N ALA A 281 -17.07 -5.61 15.74
CA ALA A 281 -17.73 -5.60 17.05
C ALA A 281 -16.88 -5.14 18.26
N SER A 282 -15.74 -4.50 18.07
CA SER A 282 -14.89 -4.02 19.18
C SER A 282 -14.98 -2.50 19.34
N ASP A 283 -15.01 -2.03 20.59
CA ASP A 283 -14.96 -0.60 20.93
C ASP A 283 -13.73 0.04 20.30
N MET A 284 -13.94 0.72 19.17
CA MET A 284 -12.93 1.47 18.40
C MET A 284 -12.24 2.55 19.25
N SER A 285 -12.75 2.86 20.45
CA SER A 285 -12.18 3.83 21.38
C SER A 285 -10.98 3.31 22.19
N GLN A 286 -10.70 2.00 22.17
CA GLN A 286 -9.62 1.39 22.96
C GLN A 286 -8.44 0.85 22.14
N THR A 287 -8.54 0.84 20.81
CA THR A 287 -7.42 0.46 19.96
C THR A 287 -6.50 1.67 19.84
N LYS A 288 -5.35 1.64 20.52
CA LYS A 288 -4.24 2.58 20.26
C LYS A 288 -4.03 2.66 18.75
N SER A 289 -3.75 3.86 18.23
CA SER A 289 -3.33 4.13 16.84
C SER A 289 -2.56 2.92 16.30
N GLU A 290 -3.20 2.13 15.44
CA GLU A 290 -2.55 0.98 14.82
C GLU A 290 -1.70 1.50 13.66
N THR A 291 -0.61 2.19 14.01
CA THR A 291 0.43 2.69 13.09
C THR A 291 0.98 1.60 12.16
N HIS A 292 0.73 0.34 12.50
CA HIS A 292 1.10 -0.85 11.73
C HIS A 292 0.06 -1.31 10.70
N LEU A 293 -1.05 -0.60 10.48
CA LEU A 293 -2.11 -1.09 9.57
C LEU A 293 -1.61 -1.33 8.14
N ILE A 294 -0.72 -0.47 7.64
CA ILE A 294 -0.08 -0.65 6.33
C ILE A 294 0.74 -1.95 6.30
N GLN A 295 1.57 -2.20 7.33
CA GLN A 295 2.38 -3.42 7.41
C GLN A 295 1.50 -4.67 7.57
N LYS A 296 0.49 -4.59 8.43
CA LYS A 296 -0.49 -5.66 8.66
C LYS A 296 -1.16 -6.08 7.35
N SER A 297 -1.52 -5.10 6.52
CA SER A 297 -2.15 -5.35 5.22
C SER A 297 -1.18 -5.96 4.22
N ILE A 298 0.08 -5.49 4.17
CA ILE A 298 1.11 -6.10 3.32
C ILE A 298 1.37 -7.56 3.73
N ASN A 299 1.48 -7.82 5.04
CA ASN A 299 1.66 -9.17 5.57
C ASN A 299 0.47 -10.06 5.23
N PHE A 300 -0.76 -9.57 5.40
CA PHE A 300 -1.96 -10.29 5.05
C PHE A 300 -1.95 -10.74 3.58
N VAL A 301 -1.59 -9.86 2.63
CA VAL A 301 -1.45 -10.24 1.22
C VAL A 301 -0.30 -11.25 1.02
N ASN A 302 0.82 -11.09 1.72
CA ASN A 302 1.95 -12.03 1.64
C ASN A 302 1.62 -13.44 2.17
N GLU A 303 0.81 -13.56 3.23
CA GLU A 303 0.49 -14.83 3.90
C GLU A 303 -0.18 -15.85 2.96
N HIS A 304 -0.93 -15.38 1.97
CA HIS A 304 -1.57 -16.20 0.95
C HIS A 304 -1.00 -15.99 -0.45
N GLY A 305 0.14 -15.30 -0.57
CA GLY A 305 0.76 -14.99 -1.84
C GLY A 305 -0.16 -14.20 -2.78
N GLY A 306 -0.94 -13.27 -2.25
CA GLY A 306 -1.96 -12.53 -2.98
C GLY A 306 -1.43 -11.52 -4.01
N TRP A 307 -0.11 -11.26 -4.05
CA TRP A 307 0.51 -10.37 -5.04
C TRP A 307 0.58 -11.05 -6.41
N THR A 308 -0.38 -10.73 -7.26
CA THR A 308 -0.52 -11.35 -8.60
C THR A 308 0.10 -10.51 -9.71
N ASP A 309 0.32 -9.23 -9.46
CA ASP A 309 0.96 -8.27 -10.34
C ASP A 309 1.76 -7.27 -9.48
N LEU A 310 2.32 -6.24 -10.09
CA LEU A 310 2.95 -5.14 -9.35
C LEU A 310 1.87 -4.20 -8.79
N TYR A 311 1.76 -4.13 -7.47
CA TYR A 311 0.87 -3.20 -6.77
C TYR A 311 1.69 -2.29 -5.86
N HIS A 312 1.36 -0.99 -5.87
CA HIS A 312 1.92 -0.03 -4.92
C HIS A 312 0.85 0.43 -3.94
N PHE A 313 1.26 0.71 -2.71
CA PHE A 313 0.46 1.45 -1.75
C PHE A 313 0.08 2.80 -2.33
N VAL A 314 -1.21 3.16 -2.26
CA VAL A 314 -1.67 4.47 -2.71
C VAL A 314 -2.41 5.25 -1.63
N ARG A 315 -2.90 4.58 -0.60
CA ARG A 315 -3.74 5.23 0.39
C ARG A 315 -3.94 4.42 1.66
N TRP A 316 -4.06 5.14 2.78
CA TRP A 316 -4.68 4.63 3.98
C TRP A 316 -5.69 5.61 4.60
N SER A 317 -6.47 5.12 5.55
CA SER A 317 -7.39 5.92 6.36
C SER A 317 -7.41 5.30 7.75
N GLU A 318 -7.00 6.05 8.77
CA GLU A 318 -7.11 5.63 10.17
C GLU A 318 -8.59 5.53 10.57
N GLU A 319 -9.40 6.52 10.17
CA GLU A 319 -10.84 6.59 10.47
C GLU A 319 -11.61 5.39 9.87
N ASP A 320 -11.36 5.08 8.60
CA ASP A 320 -12.02 3.97 7.92
C ASP A 320 -11.31 2.62 8.15
N ARG A 321 -10.12 2.64 8.79
CA ARG A 321 -9.18 1.51 8.86
C ARG A 321 -9.00 0.79 7.52
N LYS A 322 -8.83 1.58 6.47
CA LYS A 322 -8.84 1.13 5.07
C LYS A 322 -7.49 1.32 4.42
N ILE A 323 -6.98 0.28 3.77
CA ILE A 323 -5.75 0.32 2.95
C ILE A 323 -6.11 0.05 1.49
N ILE A 324 -5.46 0.75 0.56
CA ILE A 324 -5.60 0.54 -0.87
C ILE A 324 -4.22 0.36 -1.50
N PHE A 325 -4.04 -0.75 -2.19
CA PHE A 325 -2.95 -1.00 -3.11
C PHE A 325 -3.47 -0.94 -4.54
N ARG A 326 -2.73 -0.32 -5.45
CA ARG A 326 -3.14 -0.15 -6.84
C ARG A 326 -2.14 -0.77 -7.79
N LEU A 327 -2.66 -1.43 -8.82
CA LEU A 327 -1.91 -2.00 -9.93
C LEU A 327 -1.07 -0.91 -10.62
N VAL A 328 0.17 -1.25 -10.93
CA VAL A 328 1.13 -0.38 -11.63
C VAL A 328 1.65 -1.08 -12.86
N VAL A 329 1.59 -0.40 -14.00
CA VAL A 329 2.12 -0.89 -15.28
C VAL A 329 3.04 0.15 -15.88
N ASN A 330 4.25 -0.26 -16.26
CA ASN A 330 5.30 0.63 -16.80
C ASN A 330 5.55 1.89 -15.94
N GLY A 331 5.46 1.77 -14.61
CA GLY A 331 5.67 2.87 -13.66
C GLY A 331 4.48 3.82 -13.51
N TYR A 332 3.32 3.53 -14.13
CA TYR A 332 2.10 4.34 -14.04
C TYR A 332 0.97 3.60 -13.31
N PRO A 333 0.18 4.30 -12.47
CA PRO A 333 -0.97 3.72 -11.80
C PRO A 333 -2.07 3.33 -12.79
N VAL A 334 -2.75 2.23 -12.51
CA VAL A 334 -3.90 1.75 -13.30
C VAL A 334 -5.20 2.02 -12.54
N PHE A 335 -6.16 2.63 -13.22
CA PHE A 335 -7.45 3.04 -12.69
C PHE A 335 -8.57 2.24 -13.33
N ASN A 336 -9.59 1.91 -12.52
CA ASN A 336 -10.80 1.26 -12.98
C ASN A 336 -11.97 1.66 -12.06
N GLU A 337 -13.13 1.94 -12.63
CA GLU A 337 -14.30 2.36 -11.85
C GLU A 337 -14.93 1.22 -11.04
N TYR A 338 -14.67 -0.04 -11.41
CA TYR A 338 -15.25 -1.23 -10.81
C TYR A 338 -14.29 -1.98 -9.87
N GLY A 339 -13.11 -1.42 -9.58
CA GLY A 339 -12.13 -2.01 -8.67
C GLY A 339 -11.24 -3.10 -9.27
N MET A 340 -11.20 -3.25 -10.60
CA MET A 340 -10.35 -4.24 -11.28
C MET A 340 -8.84 -3.94 -11.22
N SER A 341 -8.43 -2.83 -10.61
CA SER A 341 -7.04 -2.41 -10.52
C SER A 341 -6.56 -2.19 -9.09
N GLU A 342 -7.33 -2.61 -8.08
CA GLU A 342 -7.05 -2.34 -6.68
C GLU A 342 -7.24 -3.56 -5.79
N ILE A 343 -6.29 -3.75 -4.85
CA ILE A 343 -6.47 -4.59 -3.68
C ILE A 343 -6.85 -3.67 -2.53
N VAL A 344 -8.01 -3.91 -1.93
CA VAL A 344 -8.61 -3.05 -0.91
C VAL A 344 -8.88 -3.87 0.34
N GLU A 345 -8.34 -3.40 1.46
CA GLU A 345 -8.53 -4.01 2.77
C GLU A 345 -9.22 -3.03 3.71
N THR A 346 -10.13 -3.54 4.53
CA THR A 346 -10.73 -2.80 5.64
C THR A 346 -10.68 -3.66 6.88
N TRP A 347 -10.15 -3.12 7.96
CA TRP A 347 -9.88 -3.84 9.19
C TRP A 347 -10.86 -3.47 10.31
N GLY A 348 -11.33 -4.47 11.05
CA GLY A 348 -11.84 -4.28 12.41
C GLY A 348 -10.69 -4.17 13.41
N ALA A 349 -10.95 -4.20 14.72
CA ALA A 349 -9.84 -4.04 15.69
C ALA A 349 -8.80 -5.16 15.62
N SER A 350 -9.24 -6.41 15.62
CA SER A 350 -8.36 -7.58 15.51
C SER A 350 -8.26 -8.09 14.07
N ASP A 351 -9.41 -8.23 13.42
CA ASP A 351 -9.54 -9.08 12.22
C ASP A 351 -9.86 -8.29 10.95
N LEU A 352 -9.56 -8.91 9.81
CA LEU A 352 -9.95 -8.40 8.50
C LEU A 352 -11.48 -8.37 8.40
N MET A 353 -12.04 -7.20 8.14
CA MET A 353 -13.49 -7.02 8.00
C MET A 353 -13.91 -7.15 6.53
N LYS A 354 -13.15 -6.57 5.61
CA LYS A 354 -13.42 -6.63 4.16
C LYS A 354 -12.14 -6.75 3.37
N TYR A 355 -12.18 -7.57 2.33
CA TYR A 355 -11.11 -7.71 1.35
C TYR A 355 -11.69 -7.75 -0.06
N GLN A 356 -11.22 -6.87 -0.92
CA GLN A 356 -11.64 -6.80 -2.32
C GLN A 356 -10.41 -6.82 -3.22
N ARG A 357 -10.45 -7.61 -4.29
CA ARG A 357 -9.35 -7.69 -5.26
C ARG A 357 -9.82 -8.13 -6.66
N PRO A 358 -9.00 -7.94 -7.71
CA PRO A 358 -9.22 -8.56 -9.01
C PRO A 358 -8.96 -10.07 -8.95
N LEU A 359 -9.71 -10.85 -9.74
CA LEU A 359 -9.59 -12.30 -9.90
C LEU A 359 -8.81 -12.71 -11.16
N PHE A 360 -7.89 -11.85 -11.58
CA PHE A 360 -7.03 -12.11 -12.72
C PHE A 360 -5.66 -11.50 -12.50
N ARG A 361 -4.71 -11.90 -13.34
CA ARG A 361 -3.39 -11.29 -13.48
C ARG A 361 -3.10 -10.94 -14.94
N LEU A 362 -2.26 -9.95 -15.17
CA LEU A 362 -1.78 -9.62 -16.51
C LEU A 362 -0.65 -10.59 -16.87
N GLU A 363 -0.82 -11.39 -17.93
CA GLU A 363 0.13 -12.45 -18.28
C GLU A 363 0.97 -12.07 -19.50
N ILE A 364 0.34 -11.94 -20.66
CA ILE A 364 1.02 -11.74 -21.94
C ILE A 364 0.71 -10.34 -22.45
N ASP A 365 1.75 -9.50 -22.54
CA ASP A 365 1.70 -8.22 -23.25
C ASP A 365 1.51 -8.51 -24.75
N ASP A 366 0.35 -8.16 -25.28
CA ASP A 366 0.14 -8.12 -26.71
C ASP A 366 0.96 -6.93 -27.25
N ARG A 367 1.92 -7.22 -28.14
CA ARG A 367 2.88 -6.25 -28.68
C ARG A 367 2.22 -5.11 -29.47
N ASN A 368 0.90 -5.11 -29.59
CA ASN A 368 0.07 -4.03 -30.08
C ASN A 368 0.13 -2.80 -29.17
N ARG A 369 1.09 -1.92 -29.48
CA ARG A 369 1.27 -0.63 -28.79
C ARG A 369 0.84 0.49 -29.72
N THR A 370 -0.21 1.22 -29.35
CA THR A 370 -0.65 2.40 -30.10
C THR A 370 -0.19 3.65 -29.38
N PRO A 371 0.71 4.47 -29.94
CA PRO A 371 1.13 5.72 -29.31
C PRO A 371 -0.04 6.68 -29.15
N THR A 372 -0.17 7.23 -27.95
CA THR A 372 -1.15 8.25 -27.58
C THR A 372 -0.42 9.43 -26.97
N THR A 373 -0.68 10.63 -27.49
CA THR A 373 -0.14 11.87 -26.93
C THR A 373 -1.15 12.47 -25.97
N LEU A 374 -0.78 12.60 -24.70
CA LEU A 374 -1.58 13.24 -23.67
C LEU A 374 -1.27 14.75 -23.63
N PRO A 375 -2.30 15.59 -23.39
CA PRO A 375 -2.11 17.03 -23.21
C PRO A 375 -1.12 17.35 -22.08
N SER A 376 -0.55 18.55 -22.12
CA SER A 376 0.30 19.06 -21.06
C SER A 376 -0.47 19.19 -19.73
N GLY A 377 0.25 19.18 -18.61
CA GLY A 377 -0.36 19.42 -17.31
C GLY A 377 -1.04 20.80 -17.22
N ARG A 378 -0.56 21.79 -17.98
CA ARG A 378 -1.14 23.15 -18.00
C ARG A 378 -2.53 23.15 -18.64
N ASP A 379 -2.72 22.38 -19.70
CA ASP A 379 -4.02 22.27 -20.37
C ASP A 379 -5.02 21.51 -19.49
N ILE A 380 -4.56 20.46 -18.80
CA ILE A 380 -5.38 19.69 -17.87
C ILE A 380 -5.81 20.52 -16.65
N VAL A 381 -4.91 21.30 -16.07
CA VAL A 381 -5.26 22.20 -14.96
C VAL A 381 -6.33 23.20 -15.40
N LYS A 382 -6.15 23.85 -16.56
CA LYS A 382 -7.16 24.78 -17.11
C LYS A 382 -8.51 24.10 -17.29
N GLN A 383 -8.51 22.85 -17.76
CA GLN A 383 -9.72 22.08 -17.95
C GLN A 383 -10.41 21.77 -16.62
N ILE A 384 -9.67 21.30 -15.61
CA ILE A 384 -10.19 21.00 -14.28
C ILE A 384 -10.74 22.26 -13.61
N GLU A 385 -10.04 23.39 -13.69
CA GLU A 385 -10.47 24.67 -13.12
C GLU A 385 -11.72 25.24 -13.82
N ALA A 386 -11.98 24.87 -15.07
CA ALA A 386 -13.19 25.27 -15.80
C ALA A 386 -14.43 24.43 -15.46
N MET A 387 -14.27 23.29 -14.77
CA MET A 387 -15.40 22.43 -14.38
C MET A 387 -16.17 23.06 -13.22
N LYS A 388 -17.47 23.33 -13.42
CA LYS A 388 -18.33 23.99 -12.41
C LYS A 388 -18.42 23.24 -11.08
N ASP A 389 -18.35 21.91 -11.12
CA ASP A 389 -18.51 21.05 -9.95
C ASP A 389 -17.18 20.72 -9.25
N VAL A 390 -16.06 21.27 -9.72
CA VAL A 390 -14.74 21.01 -9.15
C VAL A 390 -14.19 22.27 -8.49
N ARG A 391 -14.01 22.17 -7.18
CA ARG A 391 -13.31 23.19 -6.38
C ARG A 391 -11.83 22.85 -6.28
N LYS A 392 -10.96 23.77 -6.71
CA LYS A 392 -9.49 23.62 -6.67
C LYS A 392 -8.95 23.11 -5.33
N ALA A 393 -9.42 23.69 -4.22
CA ALA A 393 -8.99 23.32 -2.86
C ALA A 393 -9.35 21.88 -2.45
N LEU A 394 -10.26 21.21 -3.18
CA LEU A 394 -10.68 19.82 -2.92
C LEU A 394 -10.02 18.81 -3.87
N VAL A 395 -9.20 19.28 -4.83
CA VAL A 395 -8.36 18.43 -5.66
C VAL A 395 -7.14 18.02 -4.83
N LYS A 396 -7.06 16.73 -4.50
CA LYS A 396 -5.98 16.19 -3.67
C LYS A 396 -4.77 15.76 -4.48
N ASP A 397 -4.98 15.35 -5.73
CA ASP A 397 -3.92 14.87 -6.61
C ASP A 397 -4.35 14.91 -8.09
N ILE A 398 -3.37 14.91 -9.00
CA ILE A 398 -3.57 14.81 -10.45
C ILE A 398 -2.43 13.96 -11.00
N ALA A 399 -2.77 12.92 -11.76
CA ALA A 399 -1.79 11.95 -12.25
C ALA A 399 -2.09 11.51 -13.69
N ILE A 400 -1.03 11.16 -14.42
CA ILE A 400 -1.12 10.35 -15.62
C ILE A 400 -1.16 8.89 -15.19
N GLY A 401 -2.04 8.10 -15.79
CA GLY A 401 -2.10 6.66 -15.57
C GLY A 401 -2.78 5.95 -16.74
N TYR A 402 -3.11 4.68 -16.52
CA TYR A 402 -3.90 3.91 -17.47
C TYR A 402 -5.32 3.73 -16.96
N GLU A 403 -6.30 3.85 -17.83
CA GLU A 403 -7.63 3.28 -17.61
C GLU A 403 -7.62 1.82 -18.02
N LEU A 404 -8.06 0.94 -17.13
CA LEU A 404 -8.27 -0.47 -17.41
C LEU A 404 -9.66 -0.68 -17.96
N ILE A 405 -9.71 -1.14 -19.22
CA ILE A 405 -10.94 -1.36 -19.99
C ILE A 405 -10.99 -2.83 -20.42
N LYS A 406 -12.12 -3.49 -20.17
CA LYS A 406 -12.38 -4.85 -20.70
C LYS A 406 -12.63 -4.78 -22.20
N ASP A 407 -12.08 -5.73 -22.94
CA ASP A 407 -12.45 -5.88 -24.34
C ASP A 407 -13.88 -6.45 -24.45
N PRO A 408 -14.79 -5.79 -25.19
CA PRO A 408 -16.20 -6.19 -25.24
C PRO A 408 -16.42 -7.52 -26.01
N GLU A 409 -15.49 -7.90 -26.88
CA GLU A 409 -15.60 -9.11 -27.71
C GLU A 409 -14.72 -10.25 -27.17
N ARG A 410 -13.67 -9.92 -26.43
CA ARG A 410 -12.66 -10.88 -25.95
C ARG A 410 -12.54 -10.81 -24.43
N GLU A 411 -13.28 -11.67 -23.73
CA GLU A 411 -13.39 -11.68 -22.25
C GLU A 411 -12.04 -11.72 -21.50
N LYS A 412 -11.05 -12.43 -22.04
CA LYS A 412 -9.69 -12.55 -21.46
C LYS A 412 -8.73 -11.46 -21.91
N VAL A 413 -9.22 -10.42 -22.58
CA VAL A 413 -8.39 -9.31 -23.05
C VAL A 413 -8.74 -8.03 -22.30
N ILE A 414 -7.70 -7.37 -21.81
CA ILE A 414 -7.79 -6.05 -21.19
C ILE A 414 -6.97 -5.06 -22.00
N ARG A 415 -7.49 -3.84 -22.15
CA ARG A 415 -6.77 -2.70 -22.71
C ARG A 415 -6.45 -1.71 -21.60
N LEU A 416 -5.25 -1.17 -21.65
CA LEU A 416 -4.79 -0.10 -20.78
C LEU A 416 -4.64 1.16 -21.64
N GLU A 417 -5.52 2.14 -21.43
CA GLU A 417 -5.54 3.38 -22.20
C GLU A 417 -4.96 4.54 -21.39
N PRO A 418 -3.87 5.20 -21.85
CA PRO A 418 -3.31 6.35 -21.17
C PRO A 418 -4.34 7.46 -21.02
N ALA A 419 -4.45 8.03 -19.81
CA ALA A 419 -5.32 9.15 -19.54
C ALA A 419 -4.84 9.98 -18.35
N TRP A 420 -5.41 11.17 -18.24
CA TRP A 420 -5.28 12.03 -17.07
C TRP A 420 -6.36 11.70 -16.05
N PHE A 421 -5.99 11.65 -14.79
CA PHE A 421 -6.90 11.43 -13.67
C PHE A 421 -6.68 12.48 -12.59
N TYR A 422 -7.74 12.82 -11.87
CA TYR A 422 -7.67 13.71 -10.71
C TYR A 422 -8.39 13.08 -9.52
N LEU A 423 -7.78 13.22 -8.34
CA LEU A 423 -8.34 12.77 -7.08
C LEU A 423 -9.16 13.90 -6.48
N TYR A 424 -10.48 13.71 -6.43
CA TYR A 424 -11.41 14.65 -5.83
C TYR A 424 -12.08 14.02 -4.62
N GLY A 425 -11.76 14.53 -3.43
CA GLY A 425 -12.17 13.92 -2.16
C GLY A 425 -11.50 12.56 -1.93
N GLN A 426 -12.18 11.48 -2.32
CA GLN A 426 -11.76 10.08 -2.17
C GLN A 426 -11.82 9.33 -3.53
N THR A 427 -12.36 10.03 -4.52
CA THR A 427 -12.70 9.72 -5.91
C THR A 427 -11.60 9.92 -6.94
N TRP A 428 -10.95 8.89 -7.49
CA TRP A 428 -10.20 9.12 -8.74
C TRP A 428 -11.16 9.21 -9.92
N LYS A 429 -11.06 10.29 -10.70
CA LYS A 429 -11.91 10.54 -11.87
C LYS A 429 -11.06 10.80 -13.09
N LYS A 430 -11.48 10.26 -14.24
CA LYS A 430 -10.84 10.52 -15.54
C LYS A 430 -11.14 11.95 -15.99
N VAL A 431 -10.12 12.66 -16.44
CA VAL A 431 -10.30 13.95 -17.11
C VAL A 431 -10.82 13.67 -18.51
N SER A 432 -12.05 14.09 -18.80
CA SER A 432 -12.66 13.94 -20.11
C SER A 432 -12.04 14.92 -21.10
N VAL A 433 -10.97 14.54 -21.81
CA VAL A 433 -10.40 15.40 -22.86
C VAL A 433 -11.41 15.48 -24.00
N GLY A 434 -12.10 16.62 -24.12
CA GLY A 434 -13.12 16.80 -25.14
C GLY A 434 -12.53 16.66 -26.55
N ARG A 435 -13.12 15.82 -27.40
CA ARG A 435 -12.91 15.81 -28.86
C ARG A 435 -13.54 17.03 -29.55
N GLU A 436 -13.79 18.12 -28.85
CA GLU A 436 -14.43 19.33 -29.39
C GLU A 436 -13.37 20.39 -29.76
N SER A 437 -12.56 20.08 -30.79
CA SER A 437 -11.87 21.11 -31.62
C SER A 437 -11.12 20.56 -32.84
N ARG A 438 -11.27 19.28 -33.19
CA ARG A 438 -10.78 18.77 -34.49
C ARG A 438 -11.94 18.22 -35.32
N GLY A 439 -12.55 19.12 -36.08
CA GLY A 439 -13.06 18.89 -37.46
C GLY A 439 -14.20 17.89 -37.64
N GLY A 440 -15.32 18.39 -38.17
CA GLY A 440 -16.54 17.63 -38.45
C GLY A 440 -16.37 16.33 -39.26
N GLY A 441 -17.24 15.38 -38.96
CA GLY A 441 -17.37 14.10 -39.65
C GLY A 441 -18.70 13.42 -39.32
N THR A 442 -19.76 13.98 -39.90
CA THR A 442 -21.05 13.35 -40.26
C THR A 442 -21.78 12.45 -39.25
N ASN A 443 -22.91 12.97 -38.77
CA ASN A 443 -24.10 12.20 -38.41
C ASN A 443 -24.43 11.17 -39.51
N GLY A 444 -24.64 9.92 -39.10
CA GLY A 444 -25.34 8.91 -39.87
C GLY A 444 -26.33 8.20 -38.96
N LEU A 445 -27.58 8.67 -38.97
CA LEU A 445 -28.74 7.86 -38.61
C LEU A 445 -29.02 6.97 -39.82
N GLU A 446 -28.82 5.66 -39.68
CA GLU A 446 -29.67 4.60 -40.26
C GLU A 446 -29.69 3.40 -39.31
#